data_AF-A0A5S3RK31-F1
#
_entry.id   AF-A0A5S3RK31-F1
#
_cell.length_a   1.000
_cell.length_b   1.000
_cell.length_c   1.000
_cell.angle_alpha   90.00
_cell.angle_beta   90.00
_cell.angle_gamma   90.00
#
_symmetry.space_group_name_H-M   'P 1'
#
loop_
_entity.id
_entity.type
_entity.pdbx_description
1 polymer ?
#
loop_
_entity_poly.entity_id
_entity_poly.type
_entity_poly.pdbx_seq_one_letter_code
_entity_poly.pdbx_strand_id
1 'polypeptide(L)'
;WIAGLNELRKPWLHLHTQFNAALPWADIDMNYMNTHQSAHGDREFGFIGTVMRKERKVVAGHWQRADVQKQIDDWCRAAKGWAESQTLKVARFGDNMRQVAVTEGNKVSAQITFGYEVHAFGVAELVKVVDTVT
;
A
#
# COMPACT_ATOMS: atom_id res chain seq x y z
N TRP A 1 -5.62 -7.90 17.85
CA TRP A 1 -4.98 -6.86 17.01
C TRP A 1 -3.45 -6.87 17.11
N ILE A 2 -2.85 -6.71 18.29
CA ILE A 2 -1.39 -6.51 18.45
C ILE A 2 -0.53 -7.55 17.71
N ALA A 3 -0.65 -8.84 18.04
CA ALA A 3 0.18 -9.87 17.43
C ALA A 3 0.05 -9.91 15.89
N GLY A 4 -1.19 -9.82 15.37
CA GLY A 4 -1.44 -9.79 13.94
C GLY A 4 -0.83 -8.57 13.25
N LEU A 5 -0.97 -7.37 13.84
CA LEU A 5 -0.37 -6.13 13.30
C LEU A 5 1.16 -6.13 13.38
N ASN A 6 1.75 -6.87 14.32
CA ASN A 6 3.21 -7.04 14.40
C ASN A 6 3.74 -7.88 13.24
N GLU A 7 3.05 -8.97 12.91
CA GLU A 7 3.45 -9.86 11.81
C GLU A 7 3.05 -9.34 10.41
N LEU A 8 2.08 -8.43 10.34
CA LEU A 8 1.58 -7.92 9.07
C LEU A 8 2.67 -7.13 8.31
N ARG A 9 3.13 -7.69 7.19
CA ARG A 9 4.09 -7.06 6.27
C ARG A 9 3.47 -6.47 5.00
N LYS A 10 2.16 -6.63 4.82
CA LYS A 10 1.42 -6.05 3.69
C LYS A 10 0.90 -4.66 4.07
N PRO A 11 0.89 -3.69 3.12
CA PRO A 11 0.17 -2.44 3.35
C PRO A 11 -1.30 -2.75 3.64
N TRP A 12 -1.91 -1.95 4.49
CA TRP A 12 -3.29 -2.17 4.93
C TRP A 12 -4.07 -0.86 5.03
N LEU A 13 -5.40 -0.99 4.89
CA LEU A 13 -6.36 0.10 4.95
C LEU A 13 -7.36 -0.18 6.06
N HIS A 14 -7.68 0.86 6.80
CA HIS A 14 -8.75 0.89 7.79
C HIS A 14 -9.95 1.63 7.19
N LEU A 15 -11.01 0.87 6.87
CA LEU A 15 -12.27 1.43 6.43
C LEU A 15 -13.19 1.64 7.64
N HIS A 16 -13.32 2.89 8.06
CA HIS A 16 -14.25 3.29 9.10
C HIS A 16 -15.63 3.56 8.48
N THR A 17 -16.51 2.56 8.53
CA THR A 17 -17.82 2.61 7.89
C THR A 17 -18.92 2.03 8.79
N GLN A 18 -20.16 2.11 8.32
CA GLN A 18 -21.32 1.53 8.98
C GLN A 18 -22.24 0.91 7.93
N PHE A 19 -22.89 -0.20 8.27
CA PHE A 19 -23.75 -0.91 7.32
C PHE A 19 -24.92 -0.05 6.84
N ASN A 20 -25.67 0.53 7.78
CA ASN A 20 -26.77 1.45 7.51
C ASN A 20 -26.26 2.89 7.36
N ALA A 21 -26.82 3.63 6.41
CA ALA A 21 -26.48 5.04 6.20
C ALA A 21 -27.17 5.97 7.20
N ALA A 22 -28.38 5.63 7.63
CA ALA A 22 -29.17 6.36 8.61
C ALA A 22 -29.49 5.48 9.82
N LEU A 23 -29.78 6.11 10.95
CA LEU A 23 -30.25 5.42 12.15
C LEU A 23 -31.75 5.09 12.02
N PRO A 24 -32.19 3.88 12.41
CA PRO A 24 -33.60 3.52 12.42
C PRO A 24 -34.28 4.10 13.67
N TRP A 25 -34.55 5.41 13.69
CA TRP A 25 -34.99 6.12 14.89
C TRP A 25 -36.22 5.53 15.60
N ALA A 26 -37.15 4.94 14.86
CA ALA A 26 -38.35 4.34 15.43
C ALA A 26 -38.10 2.95 16.03
N ASP A 27 -37.09 2.22 15.55
CA ASP A 27 -36.87 0.80 15.84
C ASP A 27 -35.53 0.53 16.55
N ILE A 28 -34.73 1.57 16.80
CA ILE A 28 -33.41 1.43 17.41
C ILE A 28 -33.53 0.91 18.85
N ASP A 29 -32.90 -0.23 19.11
CA ASP A 29 -32.88 -0.88 20.40
C ASP A 29 -31.45 -1.26 20.82
N MET A 30 -31.31 -1.93 21.97
CA MET A 30 -30.00 -2.35 22.46
C MET A 30 -29.36 -3.43 21.59
N ASN A 31 -30.13 -4.26 20.88
CA ASN A 31 -29.56 -5.23 19.95
C ASN A 31 -28.90 -4.50 18.79
N TYR A 32 -29.59 -3.52 18.20
CA TYR A 32 -29.05 -2.68 17.15
C TYR A 32 -27.77 -1.98 17.60
N MET A 33 -27.77 -1.37 18.78
CA MET A 33 -26.61 -0.67 19.34
C MET A 33 -25.42 -1.60 19.59
N ASN A 34 -25.67 -2.82 20.08
CA ASN A 34 -24.61 -3.83 20.29
C ASN A 34 -24.05 -4.35 18.97
N THR A 35 -24.85 -4.41 17.90
CA THR A 35 -24.38 -4.89 16.59
C THR A 35 -23.67 -3.80 15.78
N HIS A 36 -24.24 -2.60 15.68
CA HIS A 36 -23.79 -1.56 14.74
C HIS A 36 -22.89 -0.52 15.40
N GLN A 37 -21.80 -1.00 16.00
CA GLN A 37 -20.98 -0.22 16.92
C GLN A 37 -19.60 0.20 16.38
N SER A 38 -19.41 0.21 15.06
CA SER A 38 -18.17 0.67 14.41
C SER A 38 -17.77 2.09 14.82
N ALA A 39 -18.74 2.94 15.21
CA ALA A 39 -18.50 4.30 15.68
C ALA A 39 -17.42 4.39 16.78
N HIS A 40 -17.39 3.45 17.73
CA HIS A 40 -16.34 3.37 18.76
C HIS A 40 -15.38 2.20 18.55
N GLY A 41 -15.81 1.08 17.99
CA GLY A 41 -14.93 -0.06 17.71
C GLY A 41 -13.74 0.33 16.81
N ASP A 42 -13.99 1.10 15.76
CA ASP A 42 -12.95 1.56 14.83
C ASP A 42 -12.06 2.64 15.45
N ARG A 43 -12.56 3.40 16.44
CA ARG A 43 -11.74 4.35 17.22
C ARG A 43 -10.73 3.62 18.09
N GLU A 44 -11.15 2.55 18.76
CA GLU A 44 -10.26 1.68 19.55
C GLU A 44 -9.21 0.99 18.65
N PHE A 45 -9.64 0.49 17.49
CA PHE A 45 -8.69 -0.01 16.51
C PHE A 45 -7.74 1.10 15.98
N GLY A 46 -8.27 2.31 15.85
CA GLY A 46 -7.52 3.53 15.59
C GLY A 46 -6.38 3.71 16.59
N PHE A 47 -6.70 3.67 17.89
CA PHE A 47 -5.73 3.81 18.97
C PHE A 47 -4.56 2.83 18.85
N ILE A 48 -4.83 1.53 18.74
CA ILE A 48 -3.75 0.54 18.76
C ILE A 48 -2.82 0.66 17.55
N GLY A 49 -3.34 0.94 16.36
CA GLY A 49 -2.48 1.13 15.18
C GLY A 49 -1.59 2.38 15.29
N THR A 50 -2.07 3.46 15.89
CA THR A 50 -1.26 4.67 16.14
C THR A 50 -0.21 4.42 17.22
N VAL A 51 -0.57 3.79 18.33
CA VAL A 51 0.37 3.46 19.43
C VAL A 51 1.50 2.56 18.94
N MET A 52 1.20 1.59 18.09
CA MET A 52 2.20 0.70 17.47
C MET A 52 2.99 1.36 16.33
N ARG A 53 2.72 2.63 15.98
CA ARG A 53 3.32 3.35 14.85
C ARG A 53 3.20 2.59 13.53
N LYS A 54 2.03 1.98 13.31
CA LYS A 54 1.74 1.23 12.08
C LYS A 54 1.11 2.18 11.05
N GLU A 55 1.87 2.48 10.01
CA GLU A 55 1.39 3.25 8.87
C GLU A 55 0.19 2.54 8.23
N ARG A 56 -0.86 3.32 7.94
CA ARG A 56 -2.12 2.82 7.36
C ARG A 56 -2.84 3.92 6.60
N LYS A 57 -3.58 3.53 5.57
CA LYS A 57 -4.62 4.41 5.00
C LYS A 57 -5.87 4.32 5.86
N VAL A 58 -6.48 5.47 6.16
CA VAL A 58 -7.82 5.52 6.76
C VAL A 58 -8.78 6.12 5.75
N VAL A 59 -9.93 5.47 5.56
CA VAL A 59 -11.07 5.98 4.78
C VAL A 59 -12.29 5.94 5.69
N ALA A 60 -13.01 7.06 5.79
CA ALA A 60 -14.21 7.16 6.61
C ALA A 60 -15.42 7.56 5.78
N GLY A 61 -16.55 6.88 5.99
CA GLY A 61 -17.82 7.17 5.33
C GLY A 61 -18.63 5.91 5.03
N HIS A 62 -19.90 6.09 4.65
CA HIS A 62 -20.78 4.98 4.28
C HIS A 62 -20.31 4.29 2.99
N TRP A 63 -20.26 2.96 3.00
CA TRP A 63 -19.64 2.13 1.96
C TRP A 63 -20.28 2.26 0.56
N GLN A 64 -21.55 2.70 0.47
CA GLN A 64 -22.22 2.93 -0.81
C GLN A 64 -21.84 4.26 -1.46
N ARG A 65 -21.18 5.17 -0.74
CA ARG A 65 -20.82 6.46 -1.32
C ARG A 65 -19.69 6.32 -2.34
N ALA A 66 -19.87 6.94 -3.50
CA ALA A 66 -18.90 6.89 -4.59
C ALA A 66 -17.52 7.45 -4.21
N ASP A 67 -17.47 8.47 -3.35
CA ASP A 67 -16.21 9.05 -2.88
C ASP A 67 -15.42 8.11 -1.95
N VAL A 68 -16.11 7.30 -1.15
CA VAL A 68 -15.50 6.26 -0.31
C VAL A 68 -14.92 5.15 -1.19
N GLN A 69 -15.70 4.66 -2.15
CA GLN A 69 -15.26 3.63 -3.09
C GLN A 69 -14.06 4.09 -3.92
N LYS A 70 -14.07 5.34 -4.40
CA LYS A 70 -12.95 5.91 -5.13
C LYS A 70 -11.67 5.96 -4.27
N GLN A 71 -11.75 6.39 -3.02
CA GLN A 71 -10.58 6.41 -2.13
C GLN A 71 -10.00 5.01 -1.88
N ILE A 72 -10.86 3.99 -1.81
CA ILE A 72 -10.44 2.59 -1.70
C ILE A 72 -9.77 2.14 -3.00
N ASP A 73 -10.36 2.42 -4.17
CA ASP A 73 -9.75 2.07 -5.48
C ASP A 73 -8.38 2.72 -5.67
N ASP A 74 -8.26 4.02 -5.39
CA ASP A 74 -7.00 4.76 -5.46
C ASP A 74 -5.93 4.11 -4.56
N TRP A 75 -6.31 3.70 -3.34
CA TRP A 75 -5.39 3.03 -2.43
C TRP A 75 -5.03 1.61 -2.89
N CYS A 76 -5.98 0.85 -3.45
CA CYS A 76 -5.71 -0.47 -4.02
C CYS A 76 -4.66 -0.39 -5.14
N ARG A 77 -4.71 0.65 -6.00
CA ARG A 77 -3.69 0.87 -7.04
C ARG A 77 -2.31 1.13 -6.45
N ALA A 78 -2.22 1.95 -5.40
CA ALA A 78 -0.96 2.19 -4.69
C ALA A 78 -0.42 0.92 -4.02
N ALA A 79 -1.28 0.13 -3.37
CA ALA A 79 -0.90 -1.14 -2.74
C ALA A 79 -0.40 -2.17 -3.76
N LYS A 80 -1.01 -2.22 -4.95
CA LYS A 80 -0.50 -3.04 -6.07
C LYS A 80 0.87 -2.57 -6.53
N GLY A 81 1.07 -1.27 -6.72
CA GLY A 81 2.37 -0.71 -7.08
C GLY A 81 3.46 -1.03 -6.07
N TRP A 82 3.14 -0.94 -4.77
CA TRP A 82 4.04 -1.35 -3.70
C TRP A 82 4.41 -2.84 -3.78
N ALA A 83 3.42 -3.71 -4.01
CA ALA A 83 3.63 -5.14 -4.15
C ALA A 83 4.55 -5.48 -5.33
N GLU A 84 4.33 -4.88 -6.50
CA GLU A 84 5.22 -5.08 -7.66
C GLU A 84 6.64 -4.59 -7.38
N SER A 85 6.78 -3.44 -6.72
CA SER A 85 8.09 -2.91 -6.32
C SER A 85 8.91 -3.91 -5.48
N GLN A 86 8.27 -4.76 -4.68
CA GLN A 86 8.98 -5.75 -3.84
C GLN A 86 9.73 -6.83 -4.64
N THR A 87 9.40 -7.01 -5.92
CA THR A 87 10.01 -8.05 -6.77
C THR A 87 10.48 -7.52 -8.13
N LEU A 88 10.34 -6.22 -8.37
CA LEU A 88 10.77 -5.55 -9.58
C LEU A 88 12.28 -5.68 -9.77
N LYS A 89 12.69 -5.98 -11.00
CA LYS A 89 14.11 -6.05 -11.39
C LYS A 89 14.38 -5.08 -12.54
N VAL A 90 15.36 -4.23 -12.34
CA VAL A 90 15.82 -3.24 -13.33
C VAL A 90 17.16 -3.68 -13.89
N ALA A 91 17.23 -3.88 -15.21
CA ALA A 91 18.47 -4.10 -15.92
C ALA A 91 18.98 -2.77 -16.52
N ARG A 92 20.19 -2.38 -16.16
CA ARG A 92 20.90 -1.21 -16.71
C ARG A 92 21.96 -1.68 -17.70
N PHE A 93 21.97 -1.12 -18.90
CA PHE A 93 23.02 -1.37 -19.90
C PHE A 93 23.95 -0.16 -19.96
N GLY A 94 25.13 -0.31 -19.37
CA GLY A 94 26.04 0.80 -19.11
C GLY A 94 25.70 1.57 -17.83
N ASP A 95 26.54 2.56 -17.52
CA ASP A 95 26.41 3.33 -16.29
C ASP A 95 25.71 4.69 -16.50
N ASN A 96 25.58 5.45 -15.41
CA ASN A 96 25.01 6.78 -15.42
C ASN A 96 25.82 7.69 -16.34
N MET A 97 25.16 8.71 -16.92
CA MET A 97 25.87 9.72 -17.70
C MET A 97 26.93 10.40 -16.82
N ARG A 98 28.13 10.58 -17.38
CA ARG A 98 29.25 11.21 -16.67
C ARG A 98 28.85 12.57 -16.11
N GLN A 99 29.28 12.84 -14.87
CA GLN A 99 29.08 14.13 -14.18
C GLN A 99 27.59 14.48 -13.93
N VAL A 100 26.69 13.50 -13.89
CA VAL A 100 25.27 13.71 -13.52
C VAL A 100 25.01 13.26 -12.08
N ALA A 101 24.51 14.17 -11.25
CA ALA A 101 24.24 13.89 -9.84
C ALA A 101 22.86 13.23 -9.60
N VAL A 102 21.78 13.78 -10.16
CA VAL A 102 20.39 13.41 -9.78
C VAL A 102 20.01 11.97 -10.09
N THR A 103 20.66 11.36 -11.08
CA THR A 103 20.40 9.96 -11.46
C THR A 103 21.29 8.96 -10.72
N GLU A 104 22.28 9.44 -9.96
CA GLU A 104 23.08 8.57 -9.11
C GLU A 104 22.32 8.26 -7.80
N GLY A 105 22.75 7.23 -7.08
CA GLY A 105 22.19 6.93 -5.76
C GLY A 105 22.63 5.59 -5.21
N ASN A 106 22.24 5.33 -3.96
CA ASN A 106 22.56 4.07 -3.30
C ASN A 106 21.51 3.00 -3.63
N LYS A 107 21.86 2.09 -4.54
CA LYS A 107 21.00 0.97 -4.98
C LYS A 107 20.69 -0.01 -3.84
N VAL A 108 21.62 -0.21 -2.90
CA VAL A 108 21.41 -1.07 -1.72
C VAL A 108 20.35 -0.47 -0.80
N SER A 109 20.45 0.83 -0.51
CA SER A 109 19.42 1.52 0.29
C SER A 109 18.06 1.50 -0.41
N ALA A 110 18.02 1.71 -1.74
CA ALA A 110 16.80 1.63 -2.51
C ALA A 110 16.14 0.24 -2.43
N GLN A 111 16.92 -0.85 -2.51
CA GLN A 111 16.39 -2.20 -2.36
C GLN A 111 15.86 -2.48 -0.94
N ILE A 112 16.56 -2.02 0.11
CA ILE A 112 16.09 -2.17 1.50
C ILE A 112 14.76 -1.43 1.71
N THR A 113 14.63 -0.22 1.14
CA THR A 113 13.44 0.63 1.34
C THR A 113 12.27 0.24 0.43
N PHE A 114 12.51 -0.03 -0.84
CA PHE A 114 11.47 -0.18 -1.86
C PHE A 114 11.37 -1.60 -2.44
N GLY A 115 12.33 -2.48 -2.13
CA GLY A 115 12.35 -3.88 -2.53
C GLY A 115 12.87 -4.18 -3.93
N TYR A 116 12.92 -3.19 -4.84
CA TYR A 116 13.35 -3.43 -6.21
C TYR A 116 14.86 -3.62 -6.31
N GLU A 117 15.28 -4.44 -7.27
CA GLU A 117 16.68 -4.71 -7.58
C GLU A 117 17.14 -3.89 -8.79
N VAL A 118 18.37 -3.39 -8.77
CA VAL A 118 18.98 -2.68 -9.90
C VAL A 118 20.33 -3.29 -10.21
N HIS A 119 20.43 -3.92 -11.38
CA HIS A 119 21.63 -4.63 -11.84
C HIS A 119 22.21 -3.97 -13.09
N ALA A 120 23.53 -3.99 -13.21
CA ALA A 120 24.22 -3.49 -14.39
C ALA A 120 24.73 -4.66 -15.24
N PHE A 121 24.51 -4.56 -16.54
CA PHE A 121 24.96 -5.50 -17.56
C PHE A 121 25.81 -4.77 -18.59
N GLY A 122 26.80 -5.46 -19.16
CA GLY A 122 27.60 -4.89 -20.25
C GLY A 122 26.75 -4.69 -21.50
N VAL A 123 26.90 -3.55 -22.18
CA VAL A 123 26.19 -3.30 -23.46
C VAL A 123 26.51 -4.39 -24.49
N ALA A 124 27.75 -4.92 -24.48
CA ALA A 124 28.15 -6.01 -25.37
C ALA A 124 27.36 -7.31 -25.12
N GLU A 125 26.85 -7.57 -23.92
CA GLU A 125 26.00 -8.73 -23.64
C GLU A 125 24.64 -8.56 -24.33
N LEU A 126 24.08 -7.36 -24.32
CA LEU A 126 22.86 -7.05 -25.05
C LEU A 126 23.04 -7.19 -26.56
N VAL A 127 24.15 -6.66 -27.11
CA VAL A 127 24.47 -6.78 -28.55
C VAL A 127 24.47 -8.25 -28.98
N LYS A 128 25.14 -9.13 -28.21
CA LYS A 128 25.16 -10.57 -28.50
C LYS A 128 23.77 -11.18 -28.61
N VAL A 129 22.81 -10.77 -27.78
CA VAL A 129 21.43 -11.28 -27.85
C VAL A 129 20.70 -10.71 -29.05
N VAL A 130 20.86 -9.41 -29.31
CA VAL A 130 20.21 -8.73 -30.45
C VAL A 130 20.64 -9.34 -31.78
N ASP A 131 21.93 -9.64 -31.95
CA ASP A 131 22.48 -10.23 -33.18
C ASP A 131 21.93 -11.64 -33.49
N THR A 132 21.28 -12.30 -32.52
CA THR A 132 20.64 -13.61 -32.71
C THR A 132 19.19 -13.52 -33.18
N VAL A 133 18.60 -12.33 -33.23
CA VAL A 133 17.21 -12.13 -33.62
C VAL A 133 17.11 -12.05 -35.15
N THR A 134 16.26 -12.89 -35.73
CA THR A 134 15.96 -12.97 -37.16
C THR A 134 14.85 -12.02 -37.59
#